data_AF-A0A7S4AJE9-F1
#
_entry.id   AF-A0A7S4AJE9-F1
#
_cell.length_a   1.000
_cell.length_b   1.000
_cell.length_c   1.000
_cell.angle_alpha   90.00
_cell.angle_beta   90.00
_cell.angle_gamma   90.00
#
_symmetry.space_group_name_H-M   'P 1'
#
loop_
_entity.id
_entity.type
_entity.pdbx_description
1 polymer ?
#
loop_
_entity_poly.entity_id
_entity_poly.type
_entity_poly.pdbx_seq_one_letter_code
_entity_poly.pdbx_strand_id
1 'polypeptide(L)'
;SSKGNDNDNDNNNDKDNDNGNHNGNGNGGNKRKTGREVMVGIIHQKLSARDNYWLLDVHRRYEDFGKDRFVSRFVAYDVHPPFDIVALSGWFCLGFADEAESDGRFGSTLAGKNTQFRLDIFSDTYDCPIIHFASGFSEAVDNSSRAIIAYGINDCHPRMFFVEKDEIVRLLIQ
;
A
#
# COMPACT_ATOMS: atom_id res chain seq x y z
N SER A 1 -21.58 -39.10 37.17
CA SER A 1 -21.71 -40.54 36.90
C SER A 1 -20.78 -40.92 35.78
N SER A 2 -19.90 -41.87 36.07
CA SER A 2 -18.81 -42.37 35.24
C SER A 2 -19.24 -43.50 34.28
N LYS A 3 -18.25 -43.89 33.44
CA LYS A 3 -18.06 -45.10 32.60
C LYS A 3 -18.28 -44.83 31.11
N GLY A 4 -17.30 -44.90 30.20
CA GLY A 4 -15.99 -45.56 30.21
C GLY A 4 -16.07 -46.94 29.56
N ASN A 5 -15.44 -47.11 28.39
CA ASN A 5 -14.58 -48.27 28.09
C ASN A 5 -13.85 -48.11 26.75
N ASP A 6 -12.53 -48.15 26.86
CA ASP A 6 -11.53 -48.41 25.82
C ASP A 6 -11.58 -49.87 25.35
N ASN A 7 -11.00 -50.14 24.18
CA ASN A 7 -10.17 -51.33 23.98
C ASN A 7 -9.20 -51.12 22.81
N ASP A 8 -7.93 -51.34 23.12
CA ASP A 8 -6.72 -51.28 22.31
C ASP A 8 -6.51 -52.51 21.39
N ASN A 9 -5.39 -52.42 20.64
CA ASN A 9 -4.54 -53.48 20.06
C ASN A 9 -4.91 -53.99 18.65
N ASP A 10 -3.97 -54.26 17.73
CA ASP A 10 -2.52 -54.39 17.81
C ASP A 10 -1.88 -54.28 16.40
N ASN A 11 -0.60 -53.96 16.42
CA ASN A 11 0.46 -54.05 15.41
C ASN A 11 0.26 -54.98 14.18
N ASN A 12 0.73 -54.51 13.02
CA ASN A 12 1.61 -55.34 12.17
C ASN A 12 2.61 -54.49 11.38
N ASN A 13 3.88 -54.82 11.57
CA ASN A 13 5.00 -54.45 10.73
C ASN A 13 4.85 -55.11 9.36
N ASP A 14 5.12 -54.39 8.28
CA ASP A 14 5.85 -54.97 7.16
C ASP A 14 6.85 -53.96 6.62
N LYS A 15 8.12 -54.38 6.68
CA LYS A 15 9.27 -53.74 6.06
C LYS A 15 9.36 -54.30 4.65
N ASP A 16 9.28 -53.45 3.65
CA ASP A 16 9.92 -53.72 2.37
C ASP A 16 10.93 -52.61 2.07
N ASN A 17 12.20 -53.04 2.15
CA ASN A 17 13.34 -52.36 1.59
C ASN A 17 13.16 -52.27 0.07
N ASP A 18 13.21 -51.08 -0.50
CA ASP A 18 13.68 -50.95 -1.88
C ASP A 18 14.82 -49.94 -1.98
N ASN A 19 15.93 -50.46 -2.50
CA ASN A 19 17.26 -49.89 -2.47
C ASN A 19 17.53 -49.36 -3.89
N GLY A 20 17.02 -48.16 -4.18
CA GLY A 20 17.13 -47.52 -5.49
C GLY A 20 18.11 -46.35 -5.49
N ASN A 21 19.40 -46.66 -5.55
CA ASN A 21 20.48 -45.71 -5.81
C ASN A 21 20.35 -45.19 -7.26
N HIS A 22 19.87 -43.95 -7.47
CA HIS A 22 20.06 -43.22 -8.72
C HIS A 22 20.58 -41.80 -8.44
N ASN A 23 21.83 -41.63 -8.87
CA ASN A 23 22.63 -40.42 -8.87
C ASN A 23 22.02 -39.41 -9.87
N GLY A 24 21.30 -38.40 -9.35
CA GLY A 24 20.66 -37.35 -10.13
C GLY A 24 21.16 -35.98 -9.69
N ASN A 25 22.30 -35.58 -10.24
CA ASN A 25 22.87 -34.24 -10.15
C ASN A 25 21.92 -33.23 -10.84
N GLY A 26 20.86 -32.83 -10.12
CA GLY A 26 19.89 -31.83 -10.54
C GLY A 26 20.17 -30.53 -9.82
N ASN A 27 21.02 -29.71 -10.43
CA ASN A 27 21.37 -28.35 -10.04
C ASN A 27 20.08 -27.49 -9.91
N GLY A 28 19.44 -27.56 -8.75
CA GLY A 28 18.34 -26.69 -8.35
C GLY A 28 18.92 -25.32 -8.03
N GLY A 29 19.30 -24.59 -9.08
CA GLY A 29 19.70 -23.21 -8.99
C GLY A 29 18.60 -22.43 -8.31
N ASN A 30 18.79 -22.13 -7.03
CA ASN A 30 18.07 -21.09 -6.33
C ASN A 30 18.25 -19.83 -7.20
N LYS A 31 17.24 -19.50 -8.01
CA LYS A 31 17.09 -18.16 -8.55
C LYS A 31 17.01 -17.26 -7.34
N ARG A 32 18.16 -16.69 -6.94
CA ARG A 32 18.22 -15.61 -5.96
C ARG A 32 17.19 -14.60 -6.42
N LYS A 33 16.11 -14.41 -5.64
CA LYS A 33 15.29 -13.21 -5.74
C LYS A 33 16.27 -12.07 -5.50
N THR A 34 16.67 -11.36 -6.56
CA THR A 34 17.63 -10.26 -6.49
C THR A 34 17.02 -8.98 -5.91
N GLY A 35 15.81 -9.06 -5.35
CA GLY A 35 15.10 -7.95 -4.75
C GLY A 35 15.45 -7.80 -3.26
N ARG A 36 15.62 -6.54 -2.83
CA ARG A 36 15.69 -6.17 -1.41
C ARG A 36 14.26 -6.14 -0.86
N GLU A 37 14.02 -6.83 0.24
CA GLU A 37 12.78 -6.69 1.00
C GLU A 37 12.80 -5.37 1.76
N VAL A 38 11.67 -4.66 1.78
CA VAL A 38 11.52 -3.34 2.39
C VAL A 38 10.18 -3.26 3.10
N MET A 39 10.10 -2.46 4.17
CA MET A 39 8.82 -2.01 4.70
C MET A 39 8.37 -0.77 3.94
N VAL A 40 7.07 -0.65 3.68
CA VAL A 40 6.52 0.51 2.96
C VAL A 40 5.51 1.22 3.83
N GLY A 41 5.60 2.55 3.87
CA GLY A 41 4.63 3.43 4.51
C GLY A 41 4.17 4.55 3.58
N ILE A 42 3.26 5.38 4.08
CA ILE A 42 2.78 6.59 3.42
C ILE A 42 3.09 7.78 4.32
N ILE A 43 3.72 8.82 3.77
CA ILE A 43 3.95 10.10 4.45
C ILE A 43 3.03 11.14 3.83
N HIS A 44 2.37 11.93 4.68
CA HIS A 44 1.55 13.08 4.28
C HIS A 44 2.26 14.38 4.59
N GLN A 45 2.08 15.35 3.71
CA GLN A 45 2.67 16.66 3.87
C GLN A 45 1.69 17.75 3.48
N LYS A 46 1.57 18.76 4.35
CA LYS A 46 0.90 20.01 4.02
C LYS A 46 1.87 20.91 3.25
N LEU A 47 1.55 21.20 1.99
CA LEU A 47 2.14 22.30 1.23
C LEU A 47 1.36 23.56 1.62
N SER A 48 2.02 24.48 2.31
CA SER A 48 1.43 25.74 2.76
C SER A 48 1.76 26.84 1.74
N ALA A 49 1.32 28.07 1.94
CA ALA A 49 1.96 29.23 1.30
C ALA A 49 2.88 29.97 2.28
N ARG A 50 2.86 29.57 3.56
CA ARG A 50 3.53 30.27 4.67
C ARG A 50 4.92 29.69 5.03
N ASP A 51 5.24 28.48 4.57
CA ASP A 51 6.43 27.69 4.96
C ASP A 51 7.27 27.22 3.77
N ASN A 52 8.19 28.04 3.27
CA ASN A 52 8.89 27.82 1.99
C ASN A 52 9.80 26.58 1.82
N TYR A 53 9.68 25.52 2.64
CA TYR A 53 10.53 24.32 2.53
C TYR A 53 10.43 23.63 1.15
N TRP A 54 9.31 23.79 0.44
CA TRP A 54 9.16 23.32 -0.95
C TRP A 54 9.99 24.09 -1.98
N LEU A 55 10.44 25.31 -1.68
CA LEU A 55 11.35 26.06 -2.55
C LEU A 55 12.77 25.46 -2.59
N LEU A 56 13.09 24.55 -1.67
CA LEU A 56 14.35 23.79 -1.70
C LEU A 56 14.36 22.68 -2.76
N ASP A 57 13.24 22.45 -3.43
CA ASP A 57 13.19 21.55 -4.57
C ASP A 57 14.02 22.10 -5.73
N VAL A 58 14.99 21.30 -6.16
CA VAL A 58 15.98 21.65 -7.19
C VAL A 58 15.32 22.01 -8.53
N HIS A 59 14.12 21.51 -8.79
CA HIS A 59 13.38 21.78 -10.02
C HIS A 59 12.50 23.04 -9.95
N ARG A 60 12.52 23.80 -8.84
CA ARG A 60 11.73 25.03 -8.65
C ARG A 60 10.25 24.87 -9.03
N ARG A 61 9.68 23.68 -8.80
CA ARG A 61 8.32 23.36 -9.26
C ARG A 61 7.23 24.17 -8.56
N TYR A 62 7.54 24.86 -7.46
CA TYR A 62 6.58 25.29 -6.43
C TYR A 62 6.34 26.81 -6.36
N GLU A 63 6.41 27.53 -7.50
CA GLU A 63 6.34 29.00 -7.52
C GLU A 63 4.92 29.60 -7.37
N ASP A 64 3.84 28.80 -7.42
CA ASP A 64 2.45 29.30 -7.30
C ASP A 64 1.54 28.38 -6.45
N PHE A 65 1.32 28.73 -5.18
CA PHE A 65 0.36 28.08 -4.28
C PHE A 65 -0.57 29.13 -3.64
N GLY A 66 -1.80 29.24 -4.13
CA GLY A 66 -2.80 30.16 -3.58
C GLY A 66 -3.47 29.70 -2.26
N LYS A 67 -3.41 28.41 -1.92
CA LYS A 67 -4.02 27.81 -0.72
C LYS A 67 -3.23 26.59 -0.23
N ASP A 68 -3.38 26.27 1.05
CA ASP A 68 -2.82 25.06 1.66
C ASP A 68 -3.34 23.81 0.94
N ARG A 69 -2.41 22.90 0.58
CA ARG A 69 -2.68 21.63 -0.08
C ARG A 69 -2.08 20.48 0.72
N PHE A 70 -2.66 19.29 0.59
CA PHE A 70 -2.12 18.08 1.17
C PHE A 70 -1.70 17.11 0.06
N VAL A 71 -0.52 16.53 0.21
CA VAL A 71 0.03 15.53 -0.70
C VAL A 71 0.56 14.33 0.08
N SER A 72 0.63 13.19 -0.58
CA SER A 72 1.17 11.94 -0.06
C SER A 72 2.38 11.49 -0.86
N ARG A 73 3.22 10.65 -0.26
CA ARG A 73 4.17 9.82 -1.00
C ARG A 73 4.39 8.50 -0.29
N PHE A 74 4.78 7.49 -1.06
CA PHE A 74 5.28 6.24 -0.52
C PHE A 74 6.70 6.44 -0.03
N VAL A 75 7.02 5.77 1.07
CA VAL A 75 8.35 5.71 1.66
C VAL A 75 8.69 4.25 1.89
N ALA A 76 9.89 3.85 1.47
CA ALA A 76 10.43 2.53 1.76
C ALA A 76 11.50 2.64 2.84
N TYR A 77 11.44 1.73 3.81
CA TYR A 77 12.40 1.58 4.90
C TYR A 77 13.11 0.23 4.79
N ASP A 78 14.35 0.17 5.28
CA ASP A 78 14.97 -1.13 5.58
C ASP A 78 14.10 -1.89 6.57
N VAL A 79 14.05 -3.23 6.44
CA VAL A 79 13.26 -4.09 7.34
C VAL A 79 13.92 -4.29 8.71
N HIS A 80 15.20 -3.94 8.85
CA HIS A 80 15.97 -4.04 10.08
C HIS A 80 16.30 -2.64 10.64
N PRO A 81 16.41 -2.51 11.97
CA PRO A 81 16.92 -1.28 12.60
C PRO A 81 18.27 -0.86 12.02
N PRO A 82 18.51 0.45 11.77
CA PRO A 82 17.72 1.59 12.24
C PRO A 82 16.51 1.98 11.36
N PHE A 83 16.08 1.12 10.43
CA PHE A 83 14.97 1.36 9.49
C PHE A 83 15.23 2.55 8.58
N ASP A 84 16.44 2.62 8.00
CA ASP A 84 16.83 3.70 7.11
C ASP A 84 15.83 3.85 5.95
N ILE A 85 15.53 5.10 5.56
CA ILE A 85 14.76 5.37 4.34
C ILE A 85 15.62 4.97 3.14
N VAL A 86 15.13 4.02 2.34
CA VAL A 86 15.85 3.49 1.17
C VAL A 86 15.27 3.98 -0.15
N ALA A 87 14.03 4.47 -0.15
CA ALA A 87 13.42 5.11 -1.32
C ALA A 87 12.23 6.01 -0.92
N LEU A 88 11.96 7.01 -1.75
CA LEU A 88 10.80 7.90 -1.66
C LEU A 88 10.16 7.99 -3.05
N SER A 89 8.85 7.86 -3.14
CA SER A 89 8.17 8.18 -4.39
C SER A 89 8.09 9.69 -4.62
N GLY A 90 7.71 10.07 -5.84
CA GLY A 90 7.12 11.37 -6.11
C GLY A 90 5.85 11.61 -5.28
N TRP A 91 5.41 12.86 -5.24
CA TRP A 91 4.16 13.25 -4.60
C TRP A 91 2.96 12.77 -5.42
N PHE A 92 1.96 12.23 -4.74
CA PHE A 92 0.66 11.88 -5.29
C PHE A 92 -0.45 12.39 -4.39
N CYS A 93 -1.66 12.40 -4.92
CA CYS A 93 -2.87 12.67 -4.17
C CYS A 93 -3.78 11.45 -4.16
N LEU A 94 -4.70 11.37 -3.19
CA LEU A 94 -5.73 10.33 -3.17
C LEU A 94 -7.02 10.92 -3.75
N GLY A 95 -7.57 10.30 -4.80
CA GLY A 95 -8.64 10.87 -5.63
C GLY A 95 -10.04 10.94 -4.98
N PHE A 96 -11.01 11.40 -5.75
CA PHE A 96 -12.43 11.45 -5.38
C PHE A 96 -13.18 10.14 -5.58
N ALA A 97 -14.41 10.09 -5.07
CA ALA A 97 -15.31 8.96 -5.29
C ALA A 97 -15.70 8.88 -6.76
N ASP A 98 -15.76 7.65 -7.29
CA ASP A 98 -16.23 7.45 -8.65
C ASP A 98 -17.77 7.54 -8.72
N GLU A 99 -18.30 7.57 -9.95
CA GLU A 99 -19.76 7.66 -10.17
C GLU A 99 -20.48 6.41 -9.64
N ALA A 100 -19.84 5.24 -9.70
CA ALA A 100 -20.44 3.99 -9.20
C ALA A 100 -20.62 3.99 -7.68
N GLU A 101 -19.70 4.62 -6.95
CA GLU A 101 -19.80 4.86 -5.51
C GLU A 101 -20.79 5.97 -5.16
N SER A 102 -21.04 6.90 -6.08
CA SER A 102 -21.98 8.01 -5.89
C SER A 102 -23.43 7.60 -6.15
N ASP A 103 -23.65 6.67 -7.09
CA ASP A 103 -24.98 6.27 -7.58
C ASP A 103 -25.48 4.91 -7.03
N GLY A 104 -24.67 4.21 -6.23
CA GLY A 104 -25.04 2.93 -5.61
C GLY A 104 -26.10 3.03 -4.50
N ARG A 105 -26.72 1.90 -4.12
CA ARG A 105 -27.65 1.82 -2.96
C ARG A 105 -27.02 2.22 -1.61
N PHE A 106 -25.69 2.29 -1.56
CA PHE A 106 -24.88 2.75 -0.43
C PHE A 106 -24.18 4.09 -0.73
N GLY A 107 -24.57 4.75 -1.82
CA GLY A 107 -23.95 5.98 -2.29
C GLY A 107 -24.16 7.11 -1.28
N SER A 108 -23.05 7.69 -0.84
CA SER A 108 -23.08 8.81 0.08
C SER A 108 -23.39 10.10 -0.68
N THR A 109 -24.52 10.73 -0.39
CA THR A 109 -24.88 12.07 -0.92
C THR A 109 -23.86 13.16 -0.55
N LEU A 110 -22.95 12.88 0.40
CA LEU A 110 -21.86 13.77 0.77
C LEU A 110 -20.61 13.57 -0.11
N ALA A 111 -20.41 12.39 -0.71
CA ALA A 111 -19.25 12.10 -1.56
C ALA A 111 -19.25 12.99 -2.82
N GLY A 112 -20.39 13.12 -3.50
CA GLY A 112 -20.54 13.98 -4.68
C GLY A 112 -20.43 15.48 -4.39
N LYS A 113 -20.61 15.93 -3.15
CA LYS A 113 -20.35 17.33 -2.74
C LYS A 113 -18.86 17.61 -2.52
N ASN A 114 -18.05 16.55 -2.38
CA ASN A 114 -16.65 16.66 -2.02
C ASN A 114 -15.73 16.91 -3.24
N THR A 115 -16.23 16.71 -4.46
CA THR A 115 -15.52 16.88 -5.75
C THR A 115 -15.41 18.33 -6.23
N GLN A 116 -16.06 19.27 -5.54
CA GLN A 116 -16.15 20.68 -5.97
C GLN A 116 -14.83 21.43 -5.88
N PHE A 117 -13.83 20.86 -5.23
CA PHE A 117 -12.58 21.52 -4.90
C PHE A 117 -11.38 20.69 -5.31
N ARG A 118 -10.78 21.06 -6.44
CA ARG A 118 -9.63 20.38 -7.03
C ARG A 118 -8.29 20.86 -6.50
N LEU A 119 -7.29 20.01 -6.66
CA LEU A 119 -5.92 20.24 -6.24
C LEU A 119 -5.13 20.81 -7.42
N ASP A 120 -4.88 22.11 -7.36
CA ASP A 120 -3.94 22.76 -8.27
C ASP A 120 -2.52 22.58 -7.72
N ILE A 121 -1.67 21.94 -8.50
CA ILE A 121 -0.25 21.73 -8.24
C ILE A 121 0.49 22.11 -9.52
N PHE A 122 1.39 23.08 -9.45
CA PHE A 122 2.35 23.38 -10.54
C PHE A 122 1.69 23.70 -11.89
N SER A 123 0.85 24.75 -11.94
CA SER A 123 0.05 25.15 -13.12
C SER A 123 -0.91 24.09 -13.69
N ASP A 124 -0.85 22.86 -13.18
CA ASP A 124 -1.74 21.76 -13.51
C ASP A 124 -2.84 21.63 -12.45
N THR A 125 -4.05 21.39 -12.91
CA THR A 125 -5.18 21.04 -12.04
C THR A 125 -5.34 19.53 -12.07
N TYR A 126 -5.13 18.91 -10.92
CA TYR A 126 -5.37 17.49 -10.72
C TYR A 126 -6.77 17.27 -10.16
N ASP A 127 -7.39 16.15 -10.53
CA ASP A 127 -8.68 15.73 -9.97
C ASP A 127 -8.49 15.12 -8.57
N CYS A 128 -7.94 15.90 -7.65
CA CYS A 128 -7.73 15.51 -6.27
C CYS A 128 -8.45 16.43 -5.28
N PRO A 129 -8.80 15.93 -4.10
CA PRO A 129 -9.23 16.74 -2.97
C PRO A 129 -8.16 17.73 -2.53
N ILE A 130 -8.58 18.88 -2.02
CA ILE A 130 -7.68 19.85 -1.38
C ILE A 130 -6.97 19.23 -0.16
N ILE A 131 -7.72 18.46 0.64
CA ILE A 131 -7.20 17.75 1.81
C ILE A 131 -7.49 16.27 1.62
N HIS A 132 -6.45 15.45 1.73
CA HIS A 132 -6.58 14.02 1.93
C HIS A 132 -5.55 13.54 2.95
N PHE A 133 -5.89 12.49 3.68
CA PHE A 133 -5.02 11.92 4.71
C PHE A 133 -5.21 10.41 4.78
N ALA A 134 -4.15 9.63 4.55
CA ALA A 134 -4.23 8.18 4.71
C ALA A 134 -4.28 7.86 6.20
N SER A 135 -5.35 7.16 6.58
CA SER A 135 -5.60 6.71 7.94
C SER A 135 -5.21 5.26 8.15
N GLY A 136 -5.00 4.48 7.07
CA GLY A 136 -4.59 3.10 7.15
C GLY A 136 -3.92 2.60 5.88
N PHE A 137 -2.97 1.67 6.05
CA PHE A 137 -2.31 0.97 4.96
C PHE A 137 -2.07 -0.47 5.39
N SER A 138 -2.65 -1.43 4.66
CA SER A 138 -2.59 -2.85 5.02
C SER A 138 -2.53 -3.73 3.78
N GLU A 139 -1.99 -4.93 3.92
CA GLU A 139 -2.14 -5.96 2.90
C GLU A 139 -3.61 -6.41 2.78
N ALA A 140 -4.05 -6.75 1.57
CA ALA A 140 -5.36 -7.37 1.37
C ALA A 140 -5.32 -8.85 1.78
N VAL A 141 -6.30 -9.28 2.58
CA VAL A 141 -6.32 -10.64 3.17
C VAL A 141 -6.48 -11.73 2.10
N ASP A 142 -7.22 -11.44 1.04
CA ASP A 142 -7.51 -12.37 -0.07
C ASP A 142 -6.47 -12.34 -1.19
N ASN A 143 -5.66 -11.27 -1.26
CA ASN A 143 -4.65 -11.12 -2.29
C ASN A 143 -3.42 -10.35 -1.78
N SER A 144 -2.34 -11.08 -1.50
CA SER A 144 -1.07 -10.50 -1.06
C SER A 144 -0.34 -9.67 -2.12
N SER A 145 -0.78 -9.66 -3.40
CA SER A 145 -0.28 -8.72 -4.42
C SER A 145 -0.86 -7.32 -4.26
N ARG A 146 -1.88 -7.15 -3.42
CA ARG A 146 -2.59 -5.89 -3.21
C ARG A 146 -2.40 -5.36 -1.80
N ALA A 147 -2.54 -4.05 -1.70
CA ALA A 147 -2.71 -3.37 -0.45
C ALA A 147 -3.99 -2.54 -0.48
N ILE A 148 -4.53 -2.26 0.70
CA ILE A 148 -5.67 -1.39 0.92
C ILE A 148 -5.14 -0.12 1.55
N ILE A 149 -5.48 1.03 0.95
CA ILE A 149 -5.22 2.34 1.53
C ILE A 149 -6.56 2.91 1.99
N ALA A 150 -6.69 3.12 3.30
CA ALA A 150 -7.80 3.85 3.89
C ALA A 150 -7.40 5.33 4.05
N TYR A 151 -8.30 6.25 3.71
CA TYR A 151 -8.01 7.68 3.75
C TYR A 151 -9.26 8.54 3.95
N GLY A 152 -9.08 9.72 4.52
CA GLY A 152 -10.11 10.75 4.62
C GLY A 152 -10.01 11.77 3.48
N ILE A 153 -11.15 12.27 3.02
CA ILE A 153 -11.28 13.35 2.04
C ILE A 153 -11.89 14.59 2.70
N ASN A 154 -11.20 15.74 2.58
CA ASN A 154 -11.62 17.05 3.07
C ASN A 154 -12.09 17.04 4.54
N ASP A 155 -11.52 16.15 5.35
CA ASP A 155 -11.87 15.95 6.76
C ASP A 155 -13.37 15.62 7.00
N CYS A 156 -14.05 15.11 5.96
CA CYS A 156 -15.49 14.91 5.97
C CYS A 156 -15.90 13.45 5.70
N HIS A 157 -15.11 12.71 4.90
CA HIS A 157 -15.56 11.42 4.39
C HIS A 157 -14.41 10.38 4.34
N PRO A 158 -14.55 9.22 4.98
CA PRO A 158 -13.57 8.14 4.91
C PRO A 158 -13.77 7.30 3.64
N ARG A 159 -12.67 6.77 3.09
CA ARG A 159 -12.65 5.90 1.91
C ARG A 159 -11.57 4.85 2.02
N MET A 160 -11.69 3.84 1.17
CA MET A 160 -10.69 2.79 0.99
C MET A 160 -10.58 2.45 -0.49
N PHE A 161 -9.38 2.13 -0.96
CA PHE A 161 -9.20 1.57 -2.30
C PHE A 161 -8.08 0.53 -2.30
N PHE A 162 -8.14 -0.37 -3.27
CA PHE A 162 -7.08 -1.34 -3.51
C PHE A 162 -6.03 -0.75 -4.45
N VAL A 163 -4.77 -0.99 -4.12
CA VAL A 163 -3.62 -0.66 -4.96
C VAL A 163 -2.78 -1.92 -5.17
N GLU A 164 -2.28 -2.12 -6.39
CA GLU A 164 -1.35 -3.21 -6.68
C GLU A 164 0.03 -2.86 -6.11
N LYS A 165 0.68 -3.78 -5.41
CA LYS A 165 2.01 -3.55 -4.83
C LYS A 165 3.06 -3.25 -5.89
N ASP A 166 2.93 -3.81 -7.09
CA ASP A 166 3.82 -3.51 -8.21
C ASP A 166 3.73 -2.04 -8.65
N GLU A 167 2.56 -1.40 -8.50
CA GLU A 167 2.41 0.04 -8.79
C GLU A 167 3.14 0.88 -7.73
N ILE A 168 3.05 0.49 -6.46
CA ILE A 168 3.81 1.11 -5.37
C ILE A 168 5.32 1.00 -5.63
N VAL A 169 5.79 -0.19 -6.03
CA VAL A 169 7.20 -0.41 -6.38
C VAL A 169 7.62 0.48 -7.54
N ARG A 170 6.80 0.58 -8.61
CA ARG A 170 7.08 1.46 -9.75
C ARG A 170 7.21 2.92 -9.34
N LEU A 171 6.41 3.39 -8.37
CA LEU A 171 6.50 4.76 -7.86
C LEU A 171 7.75 4.99 -7.00
N LEU A 172 8.26 3.96 -6.32
CA LEU A 172 9.43 4.05 -5.45
C LEU A 172 10.78 3.99 -6.19
N ILE A 173 10.81 3.53 -7.44
CA ILE A 173 12.04 3.36 -8.24
C ILE A 173 12.26 4.45 -9.30
N GLN A 174 11.49 5.55 -9.23
CA GLN A 174 11.56 6.68 -10.17
C GLN A 174 12.79 7.56 -9.95
#